data_AF-A0A368W6H2-F1
#
_entry.id   AF-A0A368W6H2-F1
#
_cell.length_a   1.000
_cell.length_b   1.000
_cell.length_c   1.000
_cell.angle_alpha   90.00
_cell.angle_beta   90.00
_cell.angle_gamma   90.00
#
_symmetry.space_group_name_H-M   'P 1'
#
loop_
_entity.id
_entity.type
_entity.pdbx_description
1 polymer ?
#
loop_
_entity_poly.entity_id
_entity_poly.type
_entity_poly.pdbx_seq_one_letter_code
_entity_poly.pdbx_strand_id
1 'polypeptide(L)'
;MYITKGEVKSLRETCVPTGVKLKDTGFGYTLSLIGGKYKMIIMYWLSENKVMRFNELKRCIGSISFKTLSIMLKELEAGSHS
;
A
#
# COMPACT_ATOMS: atom_id res chain seq x y z
N MET A 1 39.43 -25.65 25.76
CA MET A 1 40.38 -24.73 25.09
C MET A 1 40.47 -25.23 23.65
N TYR A 2 39.81 -24.67 22.61
CA TYR A 2 39.28 -23.33 22.33
C TYR A 2 37.85 -23.41 21.77
N ILE A 3 37.08 -22.34 21.95
CA ILE A 3 35.76 -22.12 21.33
C ILE A 3 36.00 -21.55 19.93
N THR A 4 35.61 -22.26 18.86
CA THR A 4 35.50 -21.65 17.53
C THR A 4 34.06 -21.19 17.30
N LYS A 5 33.84 -19.89 17.52
CA LYS A 5 32.70 -19.14 16.98
C LYS A 5 32.81 -19.20 15.44
N GLY A 6 32.06 -20.10 14.80
CA GLY A 6 31.88 -20.14 13.35
C GLY A 6 30.55 -19.49 12.97
N GLU A 7 30.63 -18.37 12.25
CA GLU A 7 29.55 -17.46 11.93
C GLU A 7 28.35 -18.11 11.24
N VAL A 8 27.15 -17.94 11.82
CA VAL A 8 25.89 -18.01 11.07
C VAL A 8 25.71 -16.66 10.37
N LYS A 9 26.16 -16.53 9.12
CA LYS A 9 25.76 -15.43 8.24
C LYS A 9 24.86 -15.94 7.13
N SER A 10 23.58 -16.08 7.46
CA SER A 10 22.50 -15.97 6.49
C SER A 10 22.48 -14.52 5.99
N LEU A 11 23.33 -14.20 5.00
CA LEU A 11 23.21 -12.98 4.21
C LEU A 11 22.02 -13.20 3.28
N ARG A 12 20.84 -12.77 3.72
CA ARG A 12 19.75 -12.48 2.78
C ARG A 12 20.26 -11.33 1.91
N GLU A 13 20.70 -11.63 0.70
CA GLU A 13 20.83 -10.62 -0.35
C GLU A 13 19.43 -10.09 -0.64
N THR A 14 19.02 -9.06 0.10
CA THR A 14 17.91 -8.23 -0.34
C THR A 14 18.44 -7.35 -1.46
N CYS A 15 17.78 -7.38 -2.63
CA CYS A 15 18.08 -6.53 -3.79
C CYS A 15 17.89 -5.02 -3.54
N VAL A 16 17.69 -4.63 -2.28
CA VAL A 16 17.41 -3.27 -1.84
C VAL A 16 18.73 -2.65 -1.39
N PRO A 17 19.25 -1.63 -2.10
CA PRO A 17 20.48 -0.97 -1.69
C PRO A 17 20.27 -0.36 -0.30
N THR A 18 21.15 -0.70 0.64
CA THR A 18 21.08 -0.17 2.01
C THR A 18 21.45 1.32 1.98
N GLY A 19 20.52 2.19 2.32
CA GLY A 19 20.71 3.66 2.31
C GLY A 19 19.77 4.43 1.37
N VAL A 20 18.98 3.74 0.54
CA VAL A 20 17.94 4.39 -0.28
C VAL A 20 16.69 4.61 0.58
N LYS A 21 16.22 5.85 0.70
CA LYS A 21 14.96 6.11 1.41
C LYS A 21 13.82 5.58 0.55
N LEU A 22 12.83 4.93 1.17
CA LEU A 22 11.69 4.35 0.47
C LEU A 22 11.05 5.35 -0.51
N LYS A 23 10.82 6.59 -0.07
CA LYS A 23 10.27 7.70 -0.86
C LYS A 23 11.06 8.06 -2.14
N ASP A 24 12.34 7.71 -2.20
CA ASP A 24 13.23 8.01 -3.33
C ASP A 24 13.20 6.87 -4.37
N THR A 25 12.46 5.79 -4.11
CA THR A 25 12.26 4.67 -5.04
C THR A 25 10.95 4.83 -5.81
N GLY A 26 10.88 4.29 -7.02
CA GLY A 26 9.61 4.18 -7.76
C GLY A 26 8.53 3.47 -6.95
N PHE A 27 8.91 2.46 -6.16
CA PHE A 27 8.00 1.77 -5.25
C PHE A 27 7.46 2.68 -4.15
N GLY A 28 8.29 3.52 -3.52
CA GLY A 28 7.82 4.46 -2.50
C GLY A 28 7.00 5.61 -3.07
N TYR A 29 7.25 6.01 -4.31
CA TYR A 29 6.36 6.93 -5.04
C TYR A 29 4.98 6.29 -5.24
N THR A 30 4.93 5.07 -5.78
CA THR A 30 3.67 4.32 -5.91
C THR A 30 2.99 4.14 -4.55
N LEU A 31 3.73 3.73 -3.51
CA LEU A 31 3.21 3.57 -2.16
C LEU A 31 2.73 4.89 -1.56
N SER A 32 3.31 6.03 -1.90
CA SER A 32 2.75 7.33 -1.49
C SER A 32 1.44 7.62 -2.22
N LEU A 33 1.30 7.16 -3.46
CA LEU A 33 0.10 7.35 -4.27
C LEU A 33 -1.05 6.45 -3.80
N ILE A 34 -0.77 5.18 -3.49
CA ILE A 34 -1.78 4.18 -3.11
C ILE A 34 -1.86 3.89 -1.60
N GLY A 35 -0.82 4.21 -0.83
CA GLY A 35 -0.66 3.87 0.60
C GLY A 35 -1.35 4.83 1.57
N GLY A 36 -2.47 5.43 1.16
CA GLY A 36 -3.34 6.16 2.07
C GLY A 36 -4.21 5.22 2.91
N LYS A 37 -4.56 5.63 4.14
CA LYS A 37 -5.44 4.89 5.08
C LYS A 37 -6.67 4.29 4.40
N TYR A 38 -7.28 5.02 3.46
CA TYR A 38 -8.53 4.63 2.83
C TYR A 38 -8.38 3.98 1.45
N LYS A 39 -7.34 4.29 0.67
CA LYS A 39 -7.17 3.76 -0.70
C LYS A 39 -7.04 2.23 -0.72
N MET A 40 -6.22 1.68 0.18
CA MET A 40 -6.06 0.23 0.33
C MET A 40 -7.36 -0.45 0.75
N ILE A 41 -8.10 0.15 1.69
CA ILE A 41 -9.39 -0.38 2.17
C ILE A 41 -10.41 -0.36 1.04
N ILE A 42 -10.50 0.74 0.28
CA ILE A 42 -11.40 0.87 -0.87
C ILE A 42 -11.07 -0.18 -1.93
N MET A 43 -9.78 -0.31 -2.31
CA MET A 43 -9.35 -1.31 -3.29
C MET A 43 -9.67 -2.73 -2.84
N TYR A 44 -9.44 -3.06 -1.56
CA TYR A 44 -9.80 -4.37 -1.00
C TYR A 44 -11.29 -4.67 -1.14
N TRP A 45 -12.16 -3.72 -0.76
CA TRP A 45 -13.61 -3.92 -0.87
C TRP A 45 -14.07 -4.03 -2.33
N LEU A 46 -13.48 -3.26 -3.24
CA LEU A 46 -13.77 -3.32 -4.68
C LEU A 46 -13.21 -4.58 -5.35
N SER A 47 -12.08 -5.12 -4.88
CA SER A 47 -11.56 -6.38 -5.41
C SER A 47 -12.38 -7.58 -4.95
N GLU A 48 -12.88 -7.53 -3.71
CA GLU A 48 -13.75 -8.57 -3.15
C GLU A 48 -15.16 -8.52 -3.74
N ASN A 49 -15.68 -7.32 -4.05
CA ASN A 49 -17.02 -7.12 -4.55
C ASN A 49 -17.00 -6.57 -5.99
N LYS A 50 -17.44 -7.38 -6.96
CA LYS A 50 -17.47 -6.99 -8.39
C LYS A 50 -18.15 -5.64 -8.66
N VAL A 51 -19.24 -5.33 -7.96
CA VAL A 51 -19.96 -4.06 -8.08
C VAL A 51 -20.45 -3.67 -6.70
N MET A 52 -20.07 -2.47 -6.24
CA MET A 52 -20.49 -1.96 -4.94
C MET A 52 -20.96 -0.51 -5.07
N ARG A 53 -22.11 -0.18 -4.49
CA ARG A 53 -22.60 1.21 -4.52
C ARG A 53 -21.82 2.07 -3.55
N PHE A 54 -21.73 3.36 -3.86
CA PHE A 54 -21.03 4.35 -3.02
C PHE A 54 -21.48 4.31 -1.55
N ASN A 55 -22.80 4.25 -1.32
CA ASN A 55 -23.37 4.24 0.03
C ASN A 55 -23.03 2.97 0.81
N GLU A 56 -22.93 1.82 0.13
CA GLU A 56 -22.55 0.54 0.74
C GLU A 56 -21.08 0.58 1.13
N LEU A 57 -20.20 1.00 0.21
CA LEU A 57 -18.77 1.18 0.47
C LEU A 57 -18.52 2.12 1.66
N LYS A 58 -19.24 3.24 1.71
CA LYS A 58 -19.14 4.17 2.83
C LYS A 58 -19.56 3.53 4.16
N ARG A 59 -20.63 2.72 4.17
CA ARG A 59 -21.10 2.01 5.38
C ARG A 59 -20.10 0.94 5.83
N CYS A 60 -19.52 0.19 4.90
CA CYS A 60 -18.49 -0.80 5.19
C CYS A 60 -17.24 -0.17 5.81
N ILE A 61 -16.83 1.02 5.33
CA ILE A 61 -15.66 1.72 5.88
C ILE A 61 -16.00 2.42 7.21
N GLY A 62 -17.23 2.94 7.37
CA GLY A 62 -17.77 3.52 8.60
C GLY A 62 -17.18 4.89 8.99
N SER A 63 -15.87 5.04 9.00
CA SER A 63 -15.16 6.23 9.51
C SER A 63 -14.85 7.30 8.46
N ILE A 64 -15.20 7.08 7.19
CA ILE A 64 -14.85 7.97 6.08
C ILE A 64 -15.98 8.96 5.76
N SER A 65 -15.60 10.22 5.50
CA SER A 65 -16.55 11.23 5.03
C SER A 65 -16.94 10.98 3.56
N PHE A 66 -18.12 11.46 3.15
CA PHE A 66 -18.56 11.42 1.74
C PHE A 66 -17.53 12.07 0.80
N LYS A 67 -17.07 13.26 1.17
CA LYS A 67 -16.09 14.02 0.37
C LYS A 67 -14.79 13.25 0.20
N THR A 68 -14.25 12.69 1.29
CA THR A 68 -13.01 11.91 1.26
C THR A 68 -13.17 10.65 0.41
N LEU A 69 -14.26 9.92 0.57
CA LEU A 69 -14.50 8.70 -0.24
C LEU A 69 -14.60 9.04 -1.73
N SER A 70 -15.30 10.13 -2.10
CA SER A 70 -15.42 10.56 -3.49
C SER A 70 -14.07 10.98 -4.09
N ILE A 71 -13.24 11.72 -3.35
CA ILE A 71 -11.89 12.09 -3.80
C ILE A 71 -11.04 10.84 -4.02
N MET A 72 -11.02 9.92 -3.06
CA MET A 72 -10.21 8.69 -3.14
C MET A 72 -10.62 7.80 -4.33
N LEU A 73 -11.92 7.68 -4.61
CA LEU A 73 -12.42 6.93 -5.78
C LEU A 73 -11.97 7.58 -7.10
N LYS A 74 -12.08 8.91 -7.22
CA LYS A 74 -11.61 9.64 -8.41
C LYS A 74 -10.10 9.51 -8.61
N GLU A 75 -9.32 9.58 -7.54
CA GLU A 75 -7.87 9.39 -7.61
C GLU A 75 -7.50 7.96 -8.03
N LEU A 76 -8.23 6.95 -7.56
CA LEU A 76 -8.04 5.56 -7.96
C LEU A 76 -8.41 5.34 -9.44
N GLU A 77 -9.47 5.98 -9.93
CA GLU A 77 -9.85 5.96 -11.35
C GLU A 77 -8.81 6.66 -12.23
N ALA A 78 -8.35 7.84 -11.83
CA ALA A 78 -7.35 8.61 -12.58
C ALA A 78 -6.00 7.88 -12.71
N GLY A 79 -5.61 7.09 -11.71
CA GLY A 79 -4.39 6.28 -11.74
C GLY A 79 -4.36 5.17 -12.79
N SER A 80 -5.50 4.86 -13.43
CA SER A 80 -5.61 3.84 -14.48
C SER A 80 -5.31 4.34 -15.91
N HIS A 81 -5.13 5.66 -16.10
CA HIS A 81 -4.99 6.30 -17.41
C HIS A 81 -3.56 6.82 -17.71
N SER A 82 -2.53 6.32 -17.02
CA SER A 82 -1.13 6.72 -17.26
C SER A 82 -0.26 5.61 -17.82
#